data_AF-A0A6J1Z784-F1
#
_entry.id   AF-A0A6J1Z784-F1
#
_cell.length_a   1.000
_cell.length_b   1.000
_cell.length_c   1.000
_cell.angle_alpha   90.00
_cell.angle_beta   90.00
_cell.angle_gamma   90.00
#
_symmetry.space_group_name_H-M   'P 1'
#
loop_
_entity.id
_entity.type
_entity.pdbx_description
1 polymer ?
#
loop_
_entity_poly.entity_id
_entity_poly.type
_entity_poly.pdbx_seq_one_letter_code
_entity_poly.pdbx_strand_id
1 'polypeptide(L)'
;MINMYADGTLDLMMITAQAAFKPPEEKEENLTLIVKKAKTLYFPAFEKILNDHGEDFLVGNKFSWANIQLLEAILMVEELDASVLSDFPLLKAFKARISNIPTIKKFLQPGSPRKPPQIATMWR
;
A
#
# COMPACT_ATOMS: atom_id res chain seq x y z
N MET A 1 -8.51 -18.56 -3.67
CA MET A 1 -8.10 -17.31 -4.34
C MET A 1 -7.61 -16.22 -3.40
N ILE A 2 -8.06 -16.17 -2.13
CA ILE A 2 -7.61 -15.18 -1.14
C ILE A 2 -6.10 -15.23 -0.82
N ASN A 3 -5.46 -16.40 -0.87
CA ASN A 3 -4.05 -16.55 -0.48
C ASN A 3 -3.08 -15.75 -1.37
N MET A 4 -3.29 -15.65 -2.69
CA MET A 4 -2.37 -14.92 -3.57
C MET A 4 -2.33 -13.40 -3.29
N TYR A 5 -3.45 -12.82 -2.81
CA TYR A 5 -3.55 -11.39 -2.49
C TYR A 5 -2.86 -11.07 -1.16
N ALA A 6 -3.01 -11.96 -0.19
CA ALA A 6 -2.30 -11.86 1.08
C ALA A 6 -0.79 -11.98 0.82
N ASP A 7 -0.36 -12.97 0.04
CA ASP A 7 1.06 -13.19 -0.25
C ASP A 7 1.70 -12.01 -1.00
N GLY A 8 1.04 -11.47 -2.03
CA GLY A 8 1.56 -10.31 -2.77
C GLY A 8 1.60 -9.02 -1.94
N THR A 9 0.59 -8.78 -1.10
CA THR A 9 0.60 -7.61 -0.22
C THR A 9 1.65 -7.75 0.88
N LEU A 10 1.72 -8.92 1.52
CA LEU A 10 2.68 -9.21 2.58
C LEU A 10 4.13 -9.14 2.08
N ASP A 11 4.40 -9.61 0.86
CA ASP A 11 5.74 -9.52 0.26
C ASP A 11 6.17 -8.06 0.07
N LEU A 12 5.28 -7.21 -0.49
CA LEU A 12 5.56 -5.77 -0.62
C LEU A 12 5.76 -5.10 0.76
N MET A 13 4.92 -5.42 1.75
CA MET A 13 5.07 -4.92 3.12
C MET A 13 6.39 -5.37 3.74
N MET A 14 6.80 -6.62 3.52
CA MET A 14 8.00 -7.20 4.11
C MET A 14 9.27 -6.61 3.50
N ILE A 15 9.32 -6.45 2.18
CA ILE A 15 10.45 -5.77 1.50
C ILE A 15 10.57 -4.32 1.99
N THR A 16 9.43 -3.64 2.13
CA THR A 16 9.37 -2.27 2.64
C THR A 16 9.90 -2.22 4.09
N ALA A 17 9.39 -3.06 4.99
CA ALA A 17 9.86 -3.14 6.36
C ALA A 17 11.36 -3.49 6.49
N GLN A 18 11.85 -4.42 5.66
CA GLN A 18 13.26 -4.81 5.65
C GLN A 18 14.19 -3.67 5.24
N ALA A 19 13.76 -2.77 4.35
CA ALA A 19 14.57 -1.62 3.96
C ALA A 19 14.86 -0.64 5.11
N ALA A 20 14.08 -0.69 6.19
CA ALA A 20 14.35 0.09 7.40
C ALA A 20 15.61 -0.39 8.14
N PHE A 21 16.03 -1.65 7.94
CA PHE A 21 17.18 -2.27 8.63
C PHE A 21 18.46 -2.30 7.80
N LYS A 22 18.41 -1.80 6.55
CA LYS A 22 19.57 -1.81 5.65
C LYS A 22 20.52 -0.65 5.94
N PRO A 23 21.80 -0.74 5.53
CA PRO A 23 22.76 0.35 5.72
C PRO A 23 22.32 1.64 4.99
N PRO A 24 22.64 2.84 5.51
CA PRO A 24 22.30 4.11 4.87
C PRO A 24 22.82 4.23 3.44
N GLU A 25 23.96 3.59 3.14
CA GLU A 25 24.61 3.61 1.83
C GLU A 25 23.75 2.94 0.75
N GLU A 26 22.93 1.95 1.12
CA GLU A 26 22.02 1.28 0.20
C GLU A 26 20.62 1.94 0.18
N LYS A 27 20.37 2.99 0.96
CA LYS A 27 19.02 3.54 1.20
C LYS A 27 18.32 3.87 -0.13
N GLU A 28 18.93 4.72 -0.96
CA GLU A 28 18.30 5.23 -2.16
C GLU A 28 17.99 4.13 -3.18
N GLU A 29 18.92 3.18 -3.36
CA GLU A 29 18.73 2.03 -4.25
C GLU A 29 17.58 1.14 -3.77
N ASN A 30 17.49 0.88 -2.46
CA ASN A 30 16.40 0.07 -1.90
C ASN A 30 15.05 0.76 -1.98
N LEU A 31 14.97 2.06 -1.70
CA LEU A 31 13.74 2.83 -1.85
C LEU A 31 13.26 2.82 -3.30
N THR A 32 14.18 3.03 -4.25
CA THR A 32 13.90 2.96 -5.68
C THR A 32 13.42 1.57 -6.08
N LEU A 33 14.03 0.50 -5.56
CA LEU A 33 13.62 -0.88 -5.82
C LEU A 33 12.21 -1.18 -5.30
N ILE A 34 11.85 -0.70 -4.11
CA ILE A 34 10.51 -0.86 -3.53
C ILE A 34 9.48 -0.19 -4.43
N VAL A 35 9.68 1.08 -4.77
CA VAL A 35 8.76 1.83 -5.64
C VAL A 35 8.64 1.16 -7.01
N LYS A 36 9.77 0.70 -7.58
CA LYS A 36 9.77 -0.06 -8.84
C LYS A 36 8.93 -1.32 -8.73
N LYS A 37 9.16 -2.17 -7.73
CA LYS A 37 8.38 -3.40 -7.53
C LYS A 37 6.89 -3.12 -7.30
N ALA A 38 6.56 -2.09 -6.52
CA ALA A 38 5.18 -1.63 -6.34
C ALA A 38 4.50 -1.33 -7.68
N LYS A 39 5.14 -0.51 -8.53
CA LYS A 39 4.63 -0.11 -9.84
C LYS A 39 4.60 -1.23 -10.87
N THR A 40 5.55 -2.18 -10.85
CA THR A 40 5.66 -3.18 -11.92
C THR A 40 5.02 -4.53 -11.60
N LEU A 41 4.93 -4.89 -10.31
CA LEU A 41 4.50 -6.25 -9.91
C LEU A 41 3.17 -6.24 -9.17
N TYR A 42 3.02 -5.41 -8.14
CA TYR A 42 1.88 -5.51 -7.23
C TYR A 42 0.70 -4.64 -7.66
N PHE A 43 0.91 -3.34 -7.88
CA PHE A 43 -0.18 -2.43 -8.24
C PHE A 43 -0.88 -2.79 -9.55
N PRO A 44 -0.18 -3.20 -10.63
CA PRO A 44 -0.86 -3.68 -11.84
C PRO A 44 -1.79 -4.87 -11.59
N ALA A 45 -1.44 -5.77 -10.67
CA ALA A 45 -2.27 -6.92 -10.33
C ALA A 45 -3.57 -6.47 -9.65
N PHE A 46 -3.50 -5.57 -8.66
CA PHE A 46 -4.68 -5.04 -7.98
C PHE A 46 -5.54 -4.14 -8.86
N GLU A 47 -4.92 -3.30 -9.69
CA GLU A 47 -5.62 -2.49 -10.69
C GLU A 47 -6.42 -3.39 -11.64
N LYS A 48 -5.78 -4.46 -12.16
CA LYS A 48 -6.46 -5.45 -13.02
C LYS A 48 -7.62 -6.13 -12.32
N ILE A 49 -7.47 -6.51 -11.04
CA ILE A 49 -8.55 -7.15 -10.27
C ILE A 49 -9.76 -6.21 -10.18
N LEU A 50 -9.54 -4.97 -9.72
CA LEU A 50 -10.60 -3.96 -9.61
C LEU A 50 -11.27 -3.72 -10.96
N ASN A 51 -10.50 -3.73 -12.04
CA ASN A 51 -11.02 -3.57 -13.40
C ASN A 51 -11.85 -4.78 -13.87
N ASP A 52 -11.36 -6.00 -13.62
CA ASP A 52 -11.97 -7.24 -14.11
C ASP A 52 -13.35 -7.48 -13.49
N HIS A 53 -13.51 -7.25 -12.19
CA HIS A 53 -14.79 -7.43 -11.52
C HIS A 53 -15.63 -6.14 -11.44
N GLY A 54 -15.02 -4.96 -11.61
CA GLY A 54 -15.73 -3.67 -11.61
C GLY A 54 -16.42 -3.34 -10.28
N GLU A 55 -15.92 -3.89 -9.17
CA GLU A 55 -16.51 -3.75 -7.84
C GLU A 55 -15.67 -2.81 -6.97
N ASP A 56 -16.25 -2.41 -5.84
CA ASP A 56 -15.65 -1.42 -4.95
C ASP A 56 -14.62 -2.02 -3.97
N PHE A 57 -14.68 -3.33 -3.75
CA PHE A 57 -13.85 -4.07 -2.80
C PHE A 57 -13.23 -5.31 -3.44
N LEU A 58 -12.11 -5.77 -2.88
CA LEU A 58 -11.29 -6.82 -3.48
C LEU A 58 -11.90 -8.23 -3.44
N VAL A 59 -12.84 -8.50 -2.53
CA VAL A 59 -13.38 -9.84 -2.31
C VAL A 59 -14.89 -9.81 -2.19
N GLY A 60 -15.58 -10.29 -3.22
CA GLY A 60 -17.04 -10.47 -3.25
C GLY A 60 -17.83 -9.20 -2.92
N ASN A 61 -17.35 -8.06 -3.41
CA ASN A 61 -17.83 -6.71 -3.13
C ASN A 61 -18.09 -6.40 -1.64
N LYS A 62 -17.31 -7.00 -0.74
CA LYS A 62 -17.44 -6.77 0.70
C LYS A 62 -16.16 -6.24 1.29
N PHE A 63 -16.33 -5.34 2.24
CA PHE A 63 -15.22 -4.87 3.04
C PHE A 63 -14.63 -6.04 3.84
N SER A 64 -13.34 -6.32 3.64
CA SER A 64 -12.61 -7.41 4.27
C SER A 64 -11.18 -6.98 4.63
N TRP A 65 -10.47 -7.85 5.34
CA TRP A 65 -9.07 -7.65 5.73
C TRP A 65 -8.14 -7.35 4.54
N ALA A 66 -8.40 -7.93 3.37
CA ALA A 66 -7.63 -7.66 2.15
C ALA A 66 -7.63 -6.16 1.79
N ASN A 67 -8.75 -5.47 2.01
CA ASN A 67 -8.82 -4.03 1.70
C ASN A 67 -7.98 -3.19 2.68
N ILE A 68 -7.90 -3.60 3.94
CA ILE A 68 -7.05 -2.95 4.94
C ILE A 68 -5.58 -3.14 4.59
N GLN A 69 -5.18 -4.37 4.25
CA GLN A 69 -3.80 -4.66 3.88
C GLN A 69 -3.38 -3.86 2.63
N LEU A 70 -4.22 -3.84 1.59
CA LEU A 70 -3.91 -3.05 0.39
C LEU A 70 -3.83 -1.55 0.70
N LEU A 71 -4.75 -1.01 1.51
CA LEU A 71 -4.68 0.40 1.92
C LEU A 71 -3.37 0.70 2.66
N GLU A 72 -2.96 -0.15 3.59
CA GLU A 72 -1.71 0.03 4.34
C GLU A 72 -0.49 -0.01 3.42
N ALA A 73 -0.43 -0.97 2.49
CA ALA A 73 0.64 -1.05 1.50
C ALA A 73 0.71 0.21 0.62
N ILE A 74 -0.43 0.70 0.13
CA ILE A 74 -0.51 1.94 -0.64
C ILE A 74 0.06 3.11 0.17
N LEU A 75 -0.40 3.29 1.41
CA LEU A 75 0.03 4.39 2.25
C LEU A 75 1.53 4.33 2.57
N MET A 76 2.11 3.12 2.70
CA MET A 76 3.55 2.98 2.90
C MET A 76 4.37 3.38 1.68
N VAL A 77 3.93 3.00 0.47
CA VAL A 77 4.68 3.33 -0.75
C VAL A 77 4.51 4.80 -1.14
N GLU A 78 3.36 5.41 -0.88
CA GLU A 78 3.15 6.85 -1.11
C GLU A 78 4.04 7.76 -0.24
N GLU A 79 4.46 7.28 0.92
CA GLU A 79 5.45 7.98 1.76
C GLU A 79 6.86 7.96 1.13
N LEU A 80 7.11 7.05 0.18
CA LEU A 80 8.35 6.97 -0.60
C LEU A 80 8.24 7.72 -1.94
N ASP A 81 7.12 7.55 -2.63
CA ASP A 81 6.78 8.25 -3.87
C ASP A 81 5.31 8.64 -3.86
N ALA A 82 5.03 9.92 -3.57
CA ALA A 82 3.66 10.45 -3.53
C ALA A 82 2.93 10.35 -4.89
N SER A 83 3.67 10.17 -5.98
CA SER A 83 3.12 10.01 -7.33
C SER A 83 2.85 8.55 -7.71
N VAL A 84 3.09 7.59 -6.81
CA VAL A 84 3.10 6.15 -7.16
C VAL A 84 1.80 5.65 -7.78
N LEU A 85 0.65 6.25 -7.42
CA LEU A 85 -0.66 5.87 -7.95
C LEU A 85 -1.07 6.61 -9.23
N SER A 86 -0.21 7.45 -9.82
CA SER A 86 -0.59 8.29 -10.97
C SER A 86 -1.07 7.48 -12.17
N ASP A 87 -0.49 6.29 -12.38
CA ASP A 87 -0.85 5.37 -13.47
C ASP A 87 -1.94 4.35 -13.08
N PHE A 88 -2.50 4.46 -11.86
CA PHE A 88 -3.41 3.48 -11.26
C PHE A 88 -4.72 4.14 -10.77
N PRO A 89 -5.60 4.58 -11.68
CA PRO A 89 -6.80 5.33 -11.32
C PRO A 89 -7.78 4.56 -10.43
N LEU A 90 -7.93 3.25 -10.60
CA LEU A 90 -8.82 2.43 -9.76
C LEU A 90 -8.25 2.27 -8.36
N LEU A 91 -6.94 2.05 -8.21
CA LEU A 91 -6.29 2.03 -6.90
C LEU A 91 -6.37 3.39 -6.19
N LYS A 92 -6.28 4.49 -6.94
CA LYS A 92 -6.49 5.84 -6.40
C LYS A 92 -7.92 6.02 -5.87
N ALA A 93 -8.93 5.58 -6.62
CA ALA A 93 -10.32 5.59 -6.20
C ALA A 93 -10.57 4.67 -5.00
N PHE A 94 -9.98 3.47 -5.02
CA PHE A 94 -10.01 2.51 -3.92
C PHE A 94 -9.46 3.11 -2.63
N LYS A 95 -8.25 3.69 -2.66
CA LYS A 95 -7.64 4.38 -1.51
C LYS A 95 -8.59 5.44 -0.95
N ALA A 96 -9.15 6.29 -1.82
CA ALA A 96 -10.06 7.36 -1.41
C ALA A 96 -11.31 6.80 -0.71
N ARG A 97 -11.88 5.71 -1.24
CA ARG A 97 -13.05 5.04 -0.66
C ARG A 97 -12.75 4.44 0.70
N ILE A 98 -11.71 3.61 0.80
CA ILE A 98 -11.38 2.93 2.06
C ILE A 98 -10.95 3.95 3.13
N SER A 99 -10.17 4.97 2.76
CA SER A 99 -9.75 6.02 3.69
C SER A 99 -10.91 6.87 4.24
N ASN A 100 -12.06 6.89 3.57
CA ASN A 100 -13.24 7.63 4.01
C ASN A 100 -14.19 6.83 4.92
N ILE A 101 -13.94 5.53 5.15
CA ILE A 101 -14.70 4.76 6.13
C ILE A 101 -14.52 5.41 7.51
N PRO A 102 -15.59 5.72 8.28
CA PRO A 102 -15.50 6.59 9.46
C PRO A 102 -14.42 6.20 10.48
N THR A 103 -14.28 4.91 10.76
CA THR A 103 -13.28 4.37 11.69
C THR A 103 -11.85 4.51 11.16
N ILE A 104 -11.65 4.24 9.86
CA ILE A 104 -10.35 4.38 9.20
C ILE A 104 -10.00 5.86 9.08
N LYS A 105 -10.92 6.70 8.64
CA LYS A 105 -10.73 8.15 8.54
C LYS A 105 -10.30 8.76 9.87
N LYS A 106 -10.97 8.37 10.97
CA LYS A 106 -10.59 8.77 12.32
C LYS A 106 -9.18 8.27 12.70
N PHE A 107 -8.82 7.05 12.29
CA PHE A 107 -7.49 6.51 12.53
C PHE A 107 -6.38 7.19 11.69
N LEU A 108 -6.70 7.70 10.50
CA LEU A 108 -5.74 8.41 9.65
C LEU A 108 -5.51 9.87 10.07
N GLN A 109 -6.34 10.43 10.96
CA GLN A 109 -6.18 11.80 11.44
C GLN A 109 -5.01 11.95 12.44
N PRO A 110 -4.40 13.16 12.52
CA PRO A 110 -3.40 13.46 13.54
C PRO A 110 -3.91 13.20 14.96
N GLY A 111 -3.03 12.73 15.85
CA GLY A 111 -3.38 12.40 17.23
C GLY A 111 -4.01 11.02 17.41
N SER A 112 -4.20 10.25 16.34
CA SER A 112 -4.54 8.84 16.44
C SER A 112 -3.34 8.00 16.91
N PRO A 113 -3.55 6.73 17.32
CA PRO A 113 -2.48 5.79 17.59
C PRO A 113 -1.67 5.35 16.34
N ARG A 114 -1.96 5.91 15.16
CA ARG A 114 -1.26 5.59 13.92
C ARG A 114 0.21 6.00 14.07
N LYS A 115 1.10 5.03 13.88
CA LYS A 115 2.54 5.27 13.85
C LYS A 115 2.96 5.65 12.44
N PRO A 116 3.96 6.55 12.29
CA PRO A 116 4.59 6.76 11.00
C PRO A 116 5.26 5.46 10.51
N PRO A 117 5.41 5.25 9.19
CA PRO A 117 6.19 4.13 8.67
C PRO A 117 7.60 4.16 9.25
N GLN A 118 8.13 3.00 9.64
CA GLN A 118 9.45 2.90 10.28
C GLN A 118 10.56 3.48 9.40
N ILE A 119 10.48 3.28 8.07
CA ILE A 119 11.40 3.86 7.09
C ILE A 119 11.44 5.39 7.16
N ALA A 120 10.27 6.03 7.25
CA ALA A 120 10.18 7.49 7.35
C ALA A 120 10.72 8.03 8.69
N THR A 121 10.89 7.16 9.69
CA THR A 121 11.29 7.56 11.05
C THR A 121 12.75 7.23 11.36
N MET A 122 13.30 6.14 10.78
CA MET A 122 14.69 5.74 10.97
C MET A 122 15.69 6.57 10.16
N TRP A 123 15.23 7.21 9.07
CA TRP A 123 16.10 7.90 8.12
C TRP A 123 15.89 9.43 8.07
N ARG A 124 15.31 10.01 9.13
CA ARG A 124 15.16 11.46 9.34
C ARG A 124 16.27 12.01 10.23
#